data_AF-A0A2I0PHZ9-F1
#
_entry.id   AF-A0A2I0PHZ9-F1
#
_cell.length_a   1.000
_cell.length_b   1.000
_cell.length_c   1.000
_cell.angle_alpha   90.00
_cell.angle_beta   90.00
_cell.angle_gamma   90.00
#
_symmetry.space_group_name_H-M   'P 1'
#
loop_
_entity.id
_entity.type
_entity.pdbx_description
1 polymer ?
#
loop_
_entity_poly.entity_id
_entity_poly.type
_entity_poly.pdbx_seq_one_letter_code
_entity_poly.pdbx_strand_id
1 'polypeptide(L)'
;MTRSSPVYLFALLLLCFCLCITAANAAPEAGLLTAAGDTQGPPPKEVDAYVASAQAAVAIRDWPEVLIITTRGLAWYPDNADLHCLQGYSYRKMGQYQKSVDAISRGILIDPKPVRFGNRGYGYLALGNSTAALADAQEGIRLDASSTTSYGVGALALHGLGRDEEALAMIDTAIGMDPQSAHSRHVKGIILTARGDCAGARAALEESLALDPDYSLPWPGFPSTQESRDALPATCPPAQDGQSPAQSPVGWAAFVAVVAIVAWAGMRR
;
A
#
# COMPACT_ATOMS: atom_id res chain seq x y z
N MET A 1 44.90 -16.78 -27.50
CA MET A 1 44.29 -15.44 -27.41
C MET A 1 42.81 -15.55 -27.76
N THR A 2 41.97 -15.90 -26.78
CA THR A 2 40.51 -15.84 -26.91
C THR A 2 40.06 -14.50 -26.31
N ARG A 3 39.74 -13.52 -27.16
CA ARG A 3 39.11 -12.26 -26.74
C ARG A 3 37.70 -12.60 -26.25
N SER A 4 37.52 -12.76 -24.95
CA SER A 4 36.20 -12.82 -24.33
C SER A 4 35.56 -11.43 -24.47
N SER A 5 34.61 -11.30 -25.39
CA SER A 5 33.91 -10.04 -25.64
C SER A 5 33.08 -9.62 -24.41
N PRO A 6 33.12 -8.35 -23.99
CA PRO A 6 32.40 -7.84 -22.81
C PRO A 6 30.87 -8.04 -22.87
N VAL A 7 30.33 -8.31 -24.07
CA VAL A 7 28.93 -8.65 -24.31
C VAL A 7 28.51 -9.97 -23.65
N TYR A 8 29.39 -10.98 -23.60
CA TYR A 8 29.08 -12.28 -23.00
C TYR A 8 29.00 -12.22 -21.48
N LEU A 9 29.84 -11.39 -20.85
CA LEU A 9 29.84 -11.20 -19.41
C LEU A 9 28.56 -10.47 -18.95
N PHE A 10 28.10 -9.49 -19.74
CA PHE A 10 26.86 -8.77 -19.48
C PHE A 10 25.63 -9.67 -19.65
N ALA A 11 25.60 -10.53 -20.67
CA ALA A 11 24.50 -11.48 -20.89
C ALA A 11 24.40 -12.53 -19.76
N LEU A 12 25.53 -13.03 -19.25
CA LEU A 12 25.58 -13.97 -18.12
C LEU A 12 25.11 -13.33 -16.80
N LEU A 13 25.52 -12.09 -16.52
CA LEU A 13 25.06 -11.35 -15.33
C LEU A 13 23.55 -11.07 -15.39
N LEU A 14 23.04 -10.76 -16.57
CA LEU A 14 21.62 -10.51 -16.81
C LEU A 14 20.75 -11.77 -16.70
N LEU A 15 21.28 -12.93 -17.12
CA LEU A 15 20.65 -14.25 -16.93
C LEU A 15 20.66 -14.68 -15.45
N CYS A 16 21.77 -14.48 -14.74
CA CYS A 16 21.84 -14.71 -13.29
C CYS A 16 20.86 -13.82 -12.52
N PHE A 17 20.75 -12.54 -12.88
CA PHE A 17 19.83 -11.61 -12.22
C PHE A 17 18.36 -11.99 -12.46
N CYS A 18 18.01 -12.45 -13.67
CA CYS A 18 16.67 -12.93 -13.98
C CYS A 18 16.32 -14.23 -13.23
N LEU A 19 17.27 -15.16 -13.11
CA LEU A 19 17.12 -16.40 -12.34
C LEU A 19 16.99 -16.16 -10.83
N CYS A 20 17.67 -15.14 -10.29
CA CYS A 20 17.54 -14.77 -8.87
C CYS A 20 16.18 -14.13 -8.55
N ILE A 21 15.63 -13.30 -9.45
CA ILE A 21 14.30 -12.68 -9.26
C ILE A 21 13.19 -13.73 -9.32
N THR A 22 13.27 -14.69 -10.26
CA THR A 22 12.27 -15.77 -10.36
C THR A 22 12.33 -16.70 -9.16
N ALA A 23 13.52 -17.02 -8.65
CA ALA A 23 13.67 -17.84 -7.44
C ALA A 23 13.09 -17.18 -6.18
N ALA A 24 13.26 -15.86 -6.01
CA ALA A 24 12.73 -15.12 -4.86
C ALA A 24 11.19 -15.06 -4.84
N ASN A 25 10.55 -14.96 -6.00
CA ASN A 25 9.09 -14.97 -6.11
C ASN A 25 8.48 -16.39 -6.08
N ALA A 26 9.25 -17.43 -6.40
CA ALA A 26 8.76 -18.82 -6.42
C ALA A 26 8.63 -19.45 -5.01
N ALA A 27 9.50 -19.06 -4.07
CA ALA A 27 9.50 -19.59 -2.70
C ALA A 27 8.17 -19.37 -1.94
N PRO A 28 7.55 -18.17 -1.93
CA PRO A 28 6.27 -17.99 -1.27
C PRO A 28 5.14 -18.76 -1.97
N GLU A 29 5.13 -18.85 -3.31
CA GLU A 29 4.06 -19.55 -4.03
C GLU A 29 4.08 -21.07 -3.82
N ALA A 30 5.27 -21.70 -3.73
CA ALA A 30 5.39 -23.11 -3.36
C ALA A 30 4.89 -23.40 -1.93
N GLY A 31 5.15 -22.49 -0.99
CA GLY A 31 4.60 -22.53 0.37
C GLY A 31 3.07 -22.45 0.41
N LEU A 32 2.45 -21.68 -0.49
CA LEU A 32 0.99 -21.55 -0.57
C LEU A 32 0.31 -22.79 -1.16
N LEU A 33 0.91 -23.40 -2.19
CA LEU A 33 0.40 -24.64 -2.77
C LEU A 33 0.43 -25.79 -1.75
N THR A 34 1.51 -25.89 -0.97
CA THR A 34 1.60 -26.88 0.12
C THR A 34 0.67 -26.54 1.29
N ALA A 35 0.39 -25.24 1.53
CA ALA A 35 -0.53 -24.79 2.56
C ALA A 35 -2.00 -25.10 2.24
N ALA A 36 -2.41 -25.14 0.97
CA ALA A 36 -3.80 -25.40 0.59
C ALA A 36 -4.31 -26.78 1.07
N GLY A 37 -3.43 -27.79 1.15
CA GLY A 37 -3.72 -29.10 1.76
C GLY A 37 -4.88 -29.89 1.13
N ASP A 38 -5.10 -31.13 1.60
CA ASP A 38 -6.31 -31.90 1.31
C ASP A 38 -7.38 -31.58 2.38
N THR A 39 -8.59 -31.23 1.95
CA THR A 39 -9.71 -30.84 2.82
C THR A 39 -10.65 -32.01 3.10
N GLN A 40 -10.12 -33.23 3.18
CA GLN A 40 -10.89 -34.42 3.58
C GLN A 40 -10.91 -34.61 5.10
N GLY A 41 -12.11 -34.80 5.65
CA GLY A 41 -12.32 -34.97 7.10
C GLY A 41 -12.72 -33.66 7.79
N PRO A 42 -12.77 -33.62 9.14
CA PRO A 42 -13.03 -32.39 9.88
C PRO A 42 -11.80 -31.47 9.89
N PRO A 43 -11.99 -30.15 10.00
CA PRO A 43 -10.88 -29.21 10.07
C PRO A 43 -10.03 -29.45 11.33
N PRO A 44 -8.70 -29.31 11.25
CA PRO A 44 -7.80 -29.62 12.37
C PRO A 44 -7.82 -28.55 13.47
N LYS A 45 -8.35 -27.36 13.19
CA LYS A 45 -8.51 -26.24 14.13
C LYS A 45 -9.77 -25.46 13.79
N GLU A 46 -10.37 -24.85 14.80
CA GLU A 46 -11.44 -23.86 14.62
C GLU A 46 -10.94 -22.62 13.88
N VAL A 47 -11.86 -21.92 13.21
CA VAL A 47 -11.52 -20.75 12.38
C VAL A 47 -10.83 -19.64 13.18
N ASP A 48 -11.25 -19.40 14.43
CA ASP A 48 -10.67 -18.36 15.30
C ASP A 48 -9.20 -18.63 15.62
N ALA A 49 -8.77 -19.89 15.66
CA ALA A 49 -7.37 -20.24 15.87
C ALA A 49 -6.50 -19.86 14.67
N TYR A 50 -7.02 -19.97 13.45
CA TYR A 50 -6.32 -19.49 12.25
C TYR A 50 -6.25 -17.96 12.23
N VAL A 51 -7.35 -17.28 12.56
CA VAL A 51 -7.41 -15.80 12.63
C VAL A 51 -6.39 -15.28 13.65
N ALA A 52 -6.40 -15.82 14.87
CA ALA A 52 -5.47 -15.42 15.92
C ALA A 52 -4.00 -15.68 15.54
N SER A 53 -3.70 -16.82 14.91
CA SER A 53 -2.34 -17.14 14.45
C SER A 53 -1.89 -16.18 13.36
N ALA A 54 -2.76 -15.85 12.40
CA ALA A 54 -2.46 -14.89 11.35
C ALA A 54 -2.26 -13.47 11.92
N GLN A 55 -3.06 -13.05 12.90
CA GLN A 55 -2.86 -11.77 13.59
C GLN A 55 -1.54 -11.72 14.36
N ALA A 56 -1.12 -12.81 14.99
CA ALA A 56 0.18 -12.90 15.66
C ALA A 56 1.34 -12.75 14.65
N ALA A 57 1.23 -13.39 13.47
CA ALA A 57 2.19 -13.21 12.38
C ALA A 57 2.19 -11.78 11.83
N VAL A 58 1.02 -11.11 11.73
CA VAL A 58 0.92 -9.68 11.38
C VAL A 58 1.68 -8.82 12.40
N ALA A 59 1.54 -9.09 13.70
CA ALA A 59 2.18 -8.29 14.76
C ALA A 59 3.72 -8.29 14.67
N ILE A 60 4.31 -9.40 14.22
CA ILE A 60 5.76 -9.51 13.97
C ILE A 60 6.13 -9.22 12.50
N ARG A 61 5.16 -8.80 11.68
CA ARG A 61 5.34 -8.44 10.25
C ARG A 61 5.83 -9.60 9.38
N ASP A 62 5.52 -10.84 9.74
CA ASP A 62 5.81 -12.03 8.93
C ASP A 62 4.72 -12.25 7.88
N TRP A 63 4.76 -11.43 6.82
CA TRP A 63 3.76 -11.45 5.74
C TRP A 63 3.65 -12.82 5.04
N PRO A 64 4.76 -13.51 4.70
CA PRO A 64 4.68 -14.86 4.14
C PRO A 64 3.93 -15.85 5.05
N GLU A 65 4.20 -15.86 6.35
CA GLU A 65 3.52 -16.76 7.28
C GLU A 65 2.02 -16.41 7.41
N VAL A 66 1.64 -15.13 7.38
CA VAL A 66 0.22 -14.73 7.30
C VAL A 66 -0.46 -15.38 6.09
N LEU A 67 0.19 -15.39 4.92
CA LEU A 67 -0.39 -16.02 3.73
C LEU A 67 -0.49 -17.54 3.89
N ILE A 68 0.51 -18.21 4.46
CA ILE A 68 0.46 -19.65 4.73
C ILE A 68 -0.72 -19.99 5.66
N ILE A 69 -0.85 -19.27 6.79
CA ILE A 69 -1.91 -19.49 7.77
C ILE A 69 -3.28 -19.23 7.17
N THR A 70 -3.45 -18.09 6.49
CA THR A 70 -4.75 -17.73 5.89
C THR A 70 -5.13 -18.67 4.75
N THR A 71 -4.17 -19.15 3.96
CA THR A 71 -4.42 -20.14 2.89
C THR A 71 -4.89 -21.47 3.47
N ARG A 72 -4.25 -21.97 4.54
CA ARG A 72 -4.72 -23.16 5.28
C ARG A 72 -6.11 -22.95 5.85
N GLY A 73 -6.36 -21.80 6.48
CA GLY A 73 -7.65 -21.49 7.08
C GLY A 73 -8.77 -21.40 6.03
N LEU A 74 -8.53 -20.72 4.91
CA LEU A 74 -9.50 -20.55 3.83
C LEU A 74 -9.77 -21.83 3.05
N ALA A 75 -8.87 -22.81 3.05
CA ALA A 75 -9.15 -24.13 2.49
C ALA A 75 -10.31 -24.83 3.23
N TRP A 76 -10.39 -24.64 4.56
CA TRP A 76 -11.46 -25.20 5.40
C TRP A 76 -12.66 -24.26 5.56
N TYR A 77 -12.40 -22.95 5.59
CA TYR A 77 -13.37 -21.90 5.87
C TYR A 77 -13.38 -20.87 4.74
N PRO A 78 -13.81 -21.25 3.52
CA PRO A 78 -13.71 -20.38 2.35
C PRO A 78 -14.52 -19.08 2.48
N ASP A 79 -15.55 -19.08 3.32
CA ASP A 79 -16.42 -17.93 3.56
C ASP A 79 -16.08 -17.17 4.86
N ASN A 80 -14.82 -17.21 5.31
CA ASN A 80 -14.38 -16.40 6.45
C ASN A 80 -13.81 -15.03 6.01
N ALA A 81 -14.53 -13.96 6.32
CA ALA A 81 -14.19 -12.60 5.92
C ALA A 81 -12.90 -12.04 6.58
N ASP A 82 -12.56 -12.49 7.79
CA ASP A 82 -11.36 -12.04 8.50
C ASP A 82 -10.10 -12.65 7.90
N LEU A 83 -10.12 -13.94 7.56
CA LEU A 83 -9.03 -14.61 6.86
C LEU A 83 -8.78 -14.00 5.48
N HIS A 84 -9.84 -13.70 4.70
CA HIS A 84 -9.70 -12.98 3.43
C HIS A 84 -9.09 -11.58 3.62
N CYS A 85 -9.50 -10.86 4.66
CA CYS A 85 -8.96 -9.53 4.95
C CYS A 85 -7.47 -9.59 5.36
N LEU A 86 -7.09 -10.53 6.22
CA LEU A 86 -5.70 -10.75 6.64
C LEU A 86 -4.83 -11.21 5.45
N GLN A 87 -5.35 -12.10 4.61
CA GLN A 87 -4.66 -12.55 3.40
C GLN A 87 -4.39 -11.37 2.45
N GLY A 88 -5.41 -10.55 2.19
CA GLY A 88 -5.26 -9.37 1.36
C GLY A 88 -4.34 -8.31 1.95
N TYR A 89 -4.43 -8.06 3.26
CA TYR A 89 -3.49 -7.19 3.98
C TYR A 89 -2.04 -7.64 3.77
N SER A 90 -1.77 -8.94 3.91
CA SER A 90 -0.43 -9.49 3.67
C SER A 90 0.02 -9.32 2.22
N TYR A 91 -0.83 -9.64 1.22
CA TYR A 91 -0.52 -9.40 -0.19
C TYR A 91 -0.14 -7.94 -0.45
N ARG A 92 -0.85 -6.98 0.15
CA ARG A 92 -0.53 -5.54 0.01
C ARG A 92 0.83 -5.20 0.61
N LYS A 93 1.17 -5.75 1.79
CA LYS A 93 2.49 -5.53 2.41
C LYS A 93 3.63 -6.15 1.60
N MET A 94 3.33 -7.16 0.79
CA MET A 94 4.27 -7.80 -0.15
C MET A 94 4.25 -7.19 -1.56
N GLY A 95 3.52 -6.09 -1.80
CA GLY A 95 3.44 -5.44 -3.11
C GLY A 95 2.54 -6.14 -4.15
N GLN A 96 1.82 -7.19 -3.76
CA GLN A 96 0.92 -7.95 -4.63
C GLN A 96 -0.49 -7.32 -4.62
N TYR A 97 -0.60 -6.09 -5.12
CA TYR A 97 -1.79 -5.25 -4.94
C TYR A 97 -3.07 -5.81 -5.57
N GLN A 98 -2.99 -6.44 -6.74
CA GLN A 98 -4.17 -7.06 -7.36
C GLN A 98 -4.69 -8.23 -6.51
N LYS A 99 -3.79 -9.14 -6.06
CA LYS A 99 -4.17 -10.25 -5.17
C LYS A 99 -4.77 -9.74 -3.86
N SER A 100 -4.27 -8.61 -3.34
CA SER A 100 -4.86 -7.92 -2.19
C SER A 100 -6.30 -7.48 -2.46
N VAL A 101 -6.54 -6.76 -3.57
CA VAL A 101 -7.87 -6.30 -3.96
C VAL A 101 -8.84 -7.46 -4.10
N ASP A 102 -8.41 -8.56 -4.74
CA ASP A 102 -9.25 -9.73 -4.97
C ASP A 102 -9.62 -10.43 -3.65
N ALA A 103 -8.64 -10.64 -2.76
CA ALA A 103 -8.87 -11.26 -1.46
C ALA A 103 -9.81 -10.43 -0.58
N ILE A 104 -9.57 -9.12 -0.46
CA ILE A 104 -10.42 -8.26 0.37
C ILE A 104 -11.82 -8.13 -0.23
N SER A 105 -11.95 -8.15 -1.57
CA SER A 105 -13.26 -8.14 -2.23
C SER A 105 -14.11 -9.35 -1.85
N ARG A 106 -13.52 -10.55 -1.73
CA ARG A 106 -14.22 -11.72 -1.19
C ARG A 106 -14.68 -11.48 0.25
N GLY A 107 -13.80 -10.95 1.10
CA GLY A 107 -14.15 -10.60 2.48
C GLY A 107 -15.28 -9.58 2.59
N ILE A 108 -15.32 -8.56 1.72
CA ILE A 108 -16.37 -7.55 1.66
C ILE A 108 -17.73 -8.15 1.27
N LEU A 109 -17.75 -9.11 0.33
CA LEU A 109 -18.98 -9.80 -0.06
C LEU A 109 -19.62 -10.59 1.10
N ILE A 110 -18.79 -11.10 2.01
CA ILE A 110 -19.22 -11.90 3.17
C ILE A 110 -19.65 -10.99 4.33
N ASP A 111 -18.79 -10.05 4.72
CA ASP A 111 -19.01 -9.15 5.86
C ASP A 111 -18.46 -7.75 5.52
N PRO A 112 -19.30 -6.80 5.09
CA PRO A 112 -18.86 -5.45 4.77
C PRO A 112 -18.55 -4.67 6.06
N LYS A 113 -17.30 -4.21 6.21
CA LYS A 113 -16.84 -3.37 7.33
C LYS A 113 -15.94 -2.24 6.84
N PRO A 114 -15.93 -1.07 7.51
CA PRO A 114 -15.10 0.08 7.14
C PRO A 114 -13.63 -0.29 6.91
N VAL A 115 -13.05 -1.10 7.80
CA VAL A 115 -11.65 -1.56 7.72
C VAL A 115 -11.35 -2.36 6.45
N ARG A 116 -12.32 -3.12 5.92
CA ARG A 116 -12.13 -3.91 4.70
C ARG A 116 -12.14 -3.00 3.48
N PHE A 117 -13.07 -2.05 3.42
CA PHE A 117 -13.07 -1.03 2.38
C PHE A 117 -11.79 -0.18 2.41
N GLY A 118 -11.34 0.25 3.59
CA GLY A 118 -10.07 0.98 3.73
C GLY A 118 -8.86 0.18 3.22
N ASN A 119 -8.77 -1.10 3.60
CA ASN A 119 -7.69 -1.97 3.14
C ASN A 119 -7.70 -2.21 1.62
N ARG A 120 -8.89 -2.38 1.00
CA ARG A 120 -9.01 -2.52 -0.45
C ARG A 120 -8.73 -1.20 -1.17
N GLY A 121 -9.20 -0.10 -0.62
CA GLY A 121 -8.93 1.26 -1.10
C GLY A 121 -7.43 1.56 -1.19
N TYR A 122 -6.64 1.18 -0.18
CA TYR A 122 -5.18 1.26 -0.27
C TYR A 122 -4.58 0.36 -1.36
N GLY A 123 -5.16 -0.81 -1.61
CA GLY A 123 -4.80 -1.64 -2.76
C GLY A 123 -5.08 -0.95 -4.10
N TYR A 124 -6.23 -0.29 -4.23
CA TYR A 124 -6.57 0.50 -5.42
C TYR A 124 -5.64 1.70 -5.62
N LEU A 125 -5.29 2.43 -4.55
CA LEU A 125 -4.32 3.52 -4.62
C LEU A 125 -2.96 3.05 -5.13
N ALA A 126 -2.48 1.91 -4.62
CA ALA A 126 -1.21 1.32 -5.06
C ALA A 126 -1.24 0.85 -6.53
N LEU A 127 -2.43 0.53 -7.06
CA LEU A 127 -2.67 0.22 -8.48
C LEU A 127 -2.92 1.46 -9.35
N GLY A 128 -2.90 2.67 -8.77
CA GLY A 128 -3.21 3.91 -9.48
C GLY A 128 -4.70 4.15 -9.75
N ASN A 129 -5.60 3.36 -9.15
CA ASN A 129 -7.05 3.49 -9.34
C ASN A 129 -7.68 4.37 -8.25
N SER A 130 -7.42 5.67 -8.34
CA SER A 130 -7.93 6.66 -7.38
C SER A 130 -9.46 6.73 -7.33
N THR A 131 -10.15 6.49 -8.46
CA THR A 131 -11.62 6.48 -8.51
C THR A 131 -12.21 5.35 -7.66
N ALA A 132 -11.70 4.12 -7.80
CA ALA A 132 -12.17 2.99 -7.00
C ALA A 132 -11.80 3.15 -5.52
N ALA A 133 -10.61 3.69 -5.23
CA ALA A 133 -10.22 3.99 -3.86
C ALA A 133 -11.15 5.02 -3.19
N LEU A 134 -11.57 6.06 -3.92
CA LEU A 134 -12.51 7.06 -3.40
C LEU A 134 -13.88 6.45 -3.11
N ALA A 135 -14.37 5.56 -3.98
CA ALA A 135 -15.63 4.85 -3.75
C ALA A 135 -15.57 3.97 -2.48
N ASP A 136 -14.47 3.24 -2.28
CA ASP A 136 -14.25 2.44 -1.06
C ASP A 136 -14.14 3.33 0.19
N ALA A 137 -13.46 4.48 0.11
CA ALA A 137 -13.38 5.44 1.21
C ALA A 137 -14.78 5.95 1.61
N GLN A 138 -15.61 6.32 0.63
CA GLN A 138 -16.97 6.79 0.86
C GLN A 138 -17.85 5.71 1.50
N GLU A 139 -17.74 4.46 1.05
CA GLU A 139 -18.50 3.36 1.64
C GLU A 139 -18.03 3.05 3.06
N GLY A 140 -16.73 3.10 3.33
CA GLY A 140 -16.18 2.96 4.68
C GLY A 140 -16.68 4.05 5.64
N ILE A 141 -16.70 5.32 5.20
CA ILE A 141 -17.25 6.45 5.96
C ILE A 141 -18.77 6.30 6.17
N ARG A 142 -19.49 5.79 5.17
CA ARG A 142 -20.93 5.52 5.28
C ARG A 142 -21.24 4.48 6.35
N LEU A 143 -20.39 3.44 6.46
CA LEU A 143 -20.52 2.40 7.48
C LEU A 143 -20.07 2.89 8.87
N ASP A 144 -19.04 3.73 8.93
CA ASP A 144 -18.53 4.33 10.16
C ASP A 144 -17.91 5.71 9.88
N ALA A 145 -18.64 6.75 10.28
CA ALA A 145 -18.21 8.14 10.10
C ALA A 145 -17.02 8.53 10.99
N SER A 146 -16.56 7.65 11.89
CA SER A 146 -15.36 7.84 12.71
C SER A 146 -14.12 7.11 12.15
N SER A 147 -14.24 6.46 10.98
CA SER A 147 -13.14 5.69 10.40
C SER A 147 -12.04 6.57 9.82
N THR A 148 -11.05 6.91 10.64
CA THR A 148 -9.86 7.69 10.24
C THR A 148 -9.14 7.09 9.03
N THR A 149 -9.06 5.76 8.95
CA THR A 149 -8.52 5.03 7.79
C THR A 149 -9.26 5.37 6.51
N SER A 150 -10.60 5.36 6.51
CA SER A 150 -11.39 5.69 5.32
C SER A 150 -11.22 7.15 4.92
N TYR A 151 -11.09 8.07 5.87
CA TYR A 151 -10.73 9.46 5.55
C TYR A 151 -9.34 9.59 4.93
N GLY A 152 -8.33 8.87 5.45
CA GLY A 152 -6.98 8.84 4.89
C GLY A 152 -6.93 8.28 3.46
N VAL A 153 -7.64 7.18 3.20
CA VAL A 153 -7.79 6.62 1.83
C VAL A 153 -8.46 7.64 0.92
N GLY A 154 -9.56 8.26 1.37
CA GLY A 154 -10.29 9.24 0.56
C GLY A 154 -9.48 10.48 0.25
N ALA A 155 -8.68 10.97 1.20
CA ALA A 155 -7.77 12.09 0.98
C ALA A 155 -6.72 11.77 -0.09
N LEU A 156 -6.05 10.61 0.00
CA LEU A 156 -5.09 10.17 -1.01
C LEU A 156 -5.75 9.94 -2.37
N ALA A 157 -6.97 9.41 -2.40
CA ALA A 157 -7.72 9.19 -3.63
C ALA A 157 -8.11 10.51 -4.30
N LEU A 158 -8.61 11.48 -3.55
CA LEU A 158 -8.91 12.83 -4.05
C LEU A 158 -7.66 13.53 -4.56
N HIS A 159 -6.54 13.43 -3.85
CA HIS A 159 -5.26 13.92 -4.31
C HIS A 159 -4.84 13.27 -5.64
N GLY A 160 -4.96 11.94 -5.75
CA GLY A 160 -4.72 11.21 -7.01
C GLY A 160 -5.66 11.58 -8.15
N LEU A 161 -6.79 12.27 -7.87
CA LEU A 161 -7.72 12.82 -8.84
C LEU A 161 -7.52 14.33 -9.08
N GLY A 162 -6.50 14.95 -8.46
CA GLY A 162 -6.20 16.38 -8.57
C GLY A 162 -7.15 17.28 -7.76
N ARG A 163 -7.88 16.73 -6.79
CA ARG A 163 -8.87 17.42 -5.95
C ARG A 163 -8.28 17.74 -4.56
N ASP A 164 -7.16 18.46 -4.55
CA ASP A 164 -6.32 18.63 -3.36
C ASP A 164 -6.99 19.42 -2.22
N GLU A 165 -7.90 20.34 -2.51
CA GLU A 165 -8.64 21.08 -1.49
C GLU A 165 -9.59 20.16 -0.71
N GLU A 166 -10.30 19.29 -1.42
CA GLU A 166 -11.17 18.28 -0.80
C GLU A 166 -10.35 17.22 -0.06
N ALA A 167 -9.17 16.86 -0.60
CA ALA A 167 -8.24 15.96 0.07
C ALA A 167 -7.76 16.52 1.41
N LEU A 168 -7.43 17.82 1.48
CA LEU A 168 -7.05 18.48 2.72
C LEU A 168 -8.21 18.49 3.73
N ALA A 169 -9.43 18.79 3.29
CA ALA A 169 -10.59 18.74 4.18
C ALA A 169 -10.80 17.33 4.77
N MET A 170 -10.64 16.26 3.97
CA MET A 170 -10.72 14.89 4.46
C MET A 170 -9.61 14.56 5.46
N ILE A 171 -8.37 14.94 5.18
CA ILE A 171 -7.26 14.60 6.08
C ILE A 171 -7.28 15.43 7.37
N ASP A 172 -7.69 16.69 7.33
CA ASP A 172 -7.89 17.52 8.52
C ASP A 172 -9.00 16.96 9.41
N THR A 173 -10.06 16.43 8.79
CA THR A 173 -11.11 15.69 9.49
C THR A 173 -10.55 14.44 10.20
N ALA A 174 -9.69 13.66 9.52
CA ALA A 174 -9.03 12.51 10.13
C ALA A 174 -8.10 12.90 11.30
N ILE A 175 -7.33 13.99 11.16
CA ILE A 175 -6.44 14.52 12.22
C ILE A 175 -7.25 15.02 13.41
N GLY A 176 -8.42 15.63 13.19
CA GLY A 176 -9.31 16.05 14.26
C GLY A 176 -9.87 14.89 15.07
N MET A 177 -10.12 13.74 14.45
CA MET A 177 -10.56 12.51 15.13
C MET A 177 -9.41 11.79 15.85
N ASP A 178 -8.25 11.69 15.20
CA ASP A 178 -7.05 11.09 15.77
C ASP A 178 -5.83 12.03 15.63
N PRO A 179 -5.62 12.89 16.63
CA PRO A 179 -4.47 13.79 16.67
C PRO A 179 -3.14 13.08 16.89
N GLN A 180 -3.08 11.75 17.06
CA GLN A 180 -1.84 10.99 17.23
C GLN A 180 -1.52 10.10 16.02
N SER A 181 -2.22 10.29 14.91
CA SER A 181 -1.94 9.60 13.66
C SER A 181 -0.75 10.21 12.92
N ALA A 182 0.38 9.49 12.90
CA ALA A 182 1.51 9.77 12.01
C ALA A 182 1.07 9.64 10.54
N HIS A 183 0.25 8.62 10.23
CA HIS A 183 -0.32 8.42 8.89
C HIS A 183 -1.01 9.67 8.34
N SER A 184 -1.93 10.24 9.11
CA SER A 184 -2.73 11.37 8.63
C SER A 184 -1.86 12.61 8.38
N ARG A 185 -0.82 12.81 9.20
CA ARG A 185 0.13 13.92 9.04
C ARG A 185 1.05 13.74 7.84
N HIS A 186 1.55 12.54 7.60
CA HIS A 186 2.32 12.25 6.39
C HIS A 186 1.47 12.49 5.13
N VAL A 187 0.21 11.99 5.12
CA VAL A 187 -0.72 12.23 4.00
C VAL A 187 -0.96 13.73 3.79
N LYS A 188 -1.16 14.50 4.86
CA LYS A 188 -1.29 15.97 4.77
C LYS A 188 -0.03 16.60 4.17
N GLY A 189 1.16 16.18 4.59
CA GLY A 189 2.43 16.63 4.04
C GLY A 189 2.58 16.38 2.54
N ILE A 190 2.15 15.20 2.06
CA ILE A 190 2.12 14.86 0.62
C ILE A 190 1.22 15.84 -0.14
N ILE A 191 0.00 16.07 0.35
CA ILE A 191 -0.97 16.93 -0.33
C ILE A 191 -0.49 18.39 -0.36
N LEU A 192 0.06 18.91 0.76
CA LEU A 192 0.60 20.26 0.82
C LEU A 192 1.82 20.44 -0.09
N THR A 193 2.66 19.41 -0.21
CA THR A 193 3.79 19.41 -1.16
C THR A 193 3.31 19.58 -2.60
N ALA A 194 2.28 18.83 -2.99
CA ALA A 194 1.70 18.92 -4.33
C ALA A 194 1.07 20.30 -4.61
N ARG A 195 0.51 20.94 -3.58
CA ARG A 195 -0.01 22.31 -3.62
C ARG A 195 1.06 23.40 -3.54
N GLY A 196 2.35 23.05 -3.50
CA GLY A 196 3.45 24.01 -3.38
C GLY A 196 3.54 24.72 -2.03
N ASP A 197 2.76 24.30 -1.03
CA ASP A 197 2.88 24.80 0.34
C ASP A 197 4.03 24.07 1.05
N CYS A 198 5.25 24.50 0.72
CA CYS A 198 6.47 23.93 1.30
C CYS A 198 6.50 24.03 2.83
N ALA A 199 6.07 25.17 3.39
CA ALA A 199 6.15 25.41 4.82
C ALA A 199 5.16 24.52 5.59
N GLY A 200 3.90 24.44 5.11
CA GLY A 200 2.90 23.55 5.67
C GLY A 200 3.26 22.09 5.49
N ALA A 201 3.81 21.70 4.33
CA ALA A 201 4.27 20.34 4.09
C ALA A 201 5.38 19.93 5.07
N ARG A 202 6.38 20.80 5.27
CA ARG A 202 7.47 20.57 6.23
C ARG A 202 6.93 20.36 7.63
N ALA A 203 6.05 21.25 8.10
CA ALA A 203 5.45 21.16 9.42
C ALA A 203 4.68 19.84 9.62
N ALA A 204 3.82 19.47 8.65
CA ALA A 204 3.05 18.24 8.73
C ALA A 204 3.94 16.97 8.76
N LEU A 205 4.99 16.93 7.94
CA LEU A 205 5.92 15.81 7.91
C LEU A 205 6.77 15.73 9.18
N GLU A 206 7.21 16.86 9.73
CA GLU A 206 7.93 16.92 11.01
C GLU A 206 7.05 16.45 12.17
N GLU A 207 5.77 16.83 12.20
CA GLU A 207 4.82 16.30 13.19
C GLU A 207 4.61 14.78 13.03
N SER A 208 4.58 14.26 11.80
CA SER A 208 4.50 12.81 11.56
C SER A 208 5.73 12.09 12.11
N LEU A 209 6.94 12.61 11.85
CA LEU A 209 8.21 12.05 12.34
C LEU A 209 8.34 12.15 13.86
N ALA A 210 7.75 13.18 14.47
CA ALA A 210 7.72 13.31 15.92
C ALA A 210 6.86 12.22 16.61
N LEU A 211 5.83 11.71 15.92
CA LEU A 211 4.98 10.62 16.41
C LEU A 211 5.57 9.24 16.12
N ASP A 212 6.11 9.06 14.91
CA ASP A 212 6.79 7.84 14.48
C ASP A 212 7.95 8.20 13.54
N PRO A 213 9.20 8.17 14.03
CA PRO A 213 10.39 8.52 13.25
C PRO A 213 10.61 7.63 12.02
N ASP A 214 10.09 6.41 12.02
CA ASP A 214 10.23 5.43 10.94
C ASP A 214 8.94 5.30 10.10
N TYR A 215 8.03 6.27 10.24
CA TYR A 215 6.72 6.20 9.60
C TYR A 215 6.83 6.15 8.07
N SER A 216 6.15 5.15 7.50
CA SER A 216 6.01 4.94 6.06
C SER A 216 4.57 4.57 5.72
N LEU A 217 4.12 4.94 4.52
CA LEU A 217 2.81 4.55 4.03
C LEU A 217 2.65 3.01 4.05
N PRO A 218 1.43 2.49 4.24
CA PRO A 218 1.27 1.10 4.60
C PRO A 218 1.51 0.11 3.43
N TRP A 219 1.86 0.56 2.22
CA TRP A 219 2.28 -0.27 1.08
C TRP A 219 3.67 0.14 0.55
N PRO A 220 4.51 -0.83 0.13
CA PRO A 220 5.90 -0.58 -0.23
C PRO A 220 6.08 0.21 -1.54
N GLY A 221 7.24 0.85 -1.69
CA GLY A 221 7.63 1.58 -2.93
C GLY A 221 7.21 3.05 -2.98
N PHE A 222 6.73 3.59 -1.86
CA PHE A 222 6.39 5.00 -1.70
C PHE A 222 7.38 5.66 -0.73
N PRO A 223 7.71 6.96 -0.90
CA PRO A 223 8.61 7.65 0.02
C PRO A 223 8.12 7.55 1.46
N SER A 224 9.03 7.22 2.36
CA SER A 224 8.85 7.39 3.80
C SER A 224 8.61 8.87 4.14
N THR A 225 8.20 9.13 5.37
CA THR A 225 8.03 10.50 5.86
C THR A 225 9.37 11.25 5.83
N GLN A 226 10.44 10.56 6.22
CA GLN A 226 11.79 11.11 6.22
C GLN A 226 12.21 11.50 4.80
N GLU A 227 12.08 10.60 3.82
CA GLU A 227 12.39 10.89 2.41
C GLU A 227 11.54 12.04 1.86
N SER A 228 10.25 12.07 2.20
CA SER A 228 9.32 13.14 1.80
C SER A 228 9.78 14.50 2.32
N ARG A 229 10.25 14.58 3.57
CA ARG A 229 10.71 15.82 4.20
C ARG A 229 12.11 16.24 3.74
N ASP A 230 13.00 15.29 3.42
CA ASP A 230 14.31 15.59 2.81
C ASP A 230 14.16 16.10 1.38
N ALA A 231 13.12 15.69 0.66
CA ALA A 231 12.85 16.16 -0.70
C ALA A 231 12.40 17.63 -0.75
N LEU A 232 11.98 18.23 0.37
CA LEU A 232 11.57 19.63 0.43
C LEU A 232 12.79 20.57 0.39
N PRO A 233 12.70 21.72 -0.31
CA PRO A 233 13.75 22.74 -0.31
C PRO A 233 14.16 23.17 1.09
N ALA A 234 15.47 23.33 1.33
CA ALA A 234 16.02 23.71 2.64
C ALA A 234 15.39 24.98 3.23
N THR A 235 15.01 25.92 2.36
CA THR A 235 14.22 27.10 2.72
C THR A 235 12.90 27.07 1.97
N CYS A 236 11.79 27.17 2.69
CA CYS A 236 10.48 27.34 2.08
C CYS A 236 10.22 28.83 1.84
N PRO A 237 10.22 29.31 0.59
CA PRO A 237 9.85 30.69 0.31
C PRO A 237 8.40 30.94 0.77
N PRO A 238 8.07 32.16 1.19
CA PRO A 238 6.69 32.50 1.54
C PRO A 238 5.77 32.18 0.38
N ALA A 239 4.57 31.66 0.70
CA ALA A 239 3.55 31.35 -0.29
C ALA A 239 3.33 32.56 -1.20
N GLN A 240 3.47 32.38 -2.51
CA GLN A 240 3.20 33.47 -3.44
C GLN A 240 1.69 33.65 -3.52
N ASP A 241 1.19 34.76 -2.98
CA ASP A 241 -0.22 35.13 -3.03
C ASP A 241 -0.75 35.02 -4.47
N GLY A 242 -1.78 34.20 -4.67
CA GLY A 242 -2.56 34.15 -5.92
C GLY A 242 -2.07 33.19 -7.01
N GLN A 243 -1.04 32.38 -6.77
CA GLN A 243 -0.70 31.27 -7.68
C GLN A 243 -1.08 29.95 -7.03
N SER A 244 -2.26 29.43 -7.40
CA SER A 244 -2.47 27.98 -7.35
C SER A 244 -1.38 27.38 -8.25
N PRO A 245 -0.42 26.59 -7.73
CA PRO A 245 0.60 26.05 -8.60
C PRO A 245 -0.12 25.24 -9.66
N ALA A 246 0.08 25.64 -10.92
CA ALA A 246 -0.45 24.95 -12.07
C ALA A 246 -0.19 23.46 -11.86
N GLN A 247 -1.26 22.66 -11.92
CA GLN A 247 -1.24 21.20 -11.82
C GLN A 247 0.01 20.70 -12.53
N SER A 248 1.06 20.41 -11.76
CA SER A 248 2.30 19.92 -12.32
C SER A 248 1.97 18.51 -12.78
N PRO A 249 1.98 18.20 -14.10
CA PRO A 249 1.72 16.84 -14.56
C PRO A 249 2.83 15.87 -14.14
N VAL A 250 3.88 16.37 -13.48
CA VAL A 250 5.13 15.66 -13.23
C VAL A 250 5.08 14.83 -11.94
N GLY A 251 4.19 15.13 -10.99
CA GLY A 251 4.10 14.38 -9.73
C GLY A 251 3.68 12.92 -9.92
N TRP A 252 2.57 12.69 -10.62
CA TRP A 252 2.05 11.34 -10.88
C TRP A 252 2.76 10.64 -12.04
N ALA A 253 3.15 11.36 -13.09
CA ALA A 253 3.87 10.75 -14.21
C ALA A 253 5.27 10.26 -13.81
N ALA A 254 5.98 10.96 -12.92
CA ALA A 254 7.25 10.47 -12.38
C ALA A 254 7.04 9.28 -11.42
N PHE A 255 5.94 9.30 -10.65
CA PHE A 255 5.57 8.21 -9.73
C PHE A 255 5.17 6.91 -10.48
N VAL A 256 4.45 7.03 -11.61
CA VAL A 256 4.08 5.91 -12.48
C VAL A 256 5.24 5.51 -13.41
N ALA A 257 6.11 6.43 -13.83
CA ALA A 257 7.25 6.11 -14.69
C ALA A 257 8.27 5.19 -14.02
N VAL A 258 8.48 5.30 -12.70
CA VAL A 258 9.33 4.37 -11.94
C VAL A 258 8.76 2.94 -11.97
N VAL A 259 7.43 2.77 -12.00
CA VAL A 259 6.77 1.46 -12.12
C VAL A 259 6.82 0.94 -13.57
N ALA A 260 6.70 1.81 -14.57
CA ALA A 260 6.72 1.42 -15.99
C ALA A 260 8.10 1.01 -16.51
N ILE A 261 9.19 1.60 -15.98
CA ILE A 261 10.57 1.26 -16.41
C ILE A 261 10.96 -0.16 -15.96
N VAL A 262 10.41 -0.65 -14.84
CA VAL A 262 10.62 -2.03 -14.37
C VAL A 262 9.85 -3.03 -15.23
N ALA A 263 8.66 -2.68 -15.74
CA ALA A 263 7.86 -3.55 -16.60
C ALA A 263 8.39 -3.67 -18.04
N TRP A 264 8.97 -2.60 -18.61
CA TRP A 264 9.49 -2.63 -19.99
C TRP A 264 10.82 -3.39 -20.13
N ALA A 265 11.64 -3.42 -19.07
CA ALA A 265 12.90 -4.17 -19.07
C ALA A 265 12.70 -5.70 -18.93
N GLY A 266 11.53 -6.15 -18.47
CA GLY A 266 11.17 -7.57 -18.31
C GLY A 266 10.53 -8.24 -19.54
N MET A 267 10.03 -7.48 -20.52
CA MET A 267 9.37 -8.01 -21.72
C MET A 267 10.27 -8.09 -22.96
N ARG A 268 11.55 -7.70 -22.85
CA ARG A 268 12.54 -7.75 -23.95
C ARG A 268 13.75 -8.66 -23.67
N ARG A 269 13.56 -9.74 -22.92
CA ARG A 269 14.51 -10.88 -22.92
C ARG A 269 13.78 -12.19 -23.09
#